data_AF-C0N7T3-F1
#
_entry.id   AF-C0N7T3-F1
#
_cell.length_a   1.000
_cell.length_b   1.000
_cell.length_c   1.000
_cell.angle_alpha   90.00
_cell.angle_beta   90.00
_cell.angle_gamma   90.00
#
_symmetry.space_group_name_H-M   'P 1'
#
loop_
_entity.id
_entity.type
_entity.pdbx_description
1 polymer ?
#
loop_
_entity_poly.entity_id
_entity_poly.type
_entity_poly.pdbx_seq_one_letter_code
_entity_poly.pdbx_strand_id
1 'polypeptide(L)'
;MRSLFLFATLLAASGTVLAETTIQDFDRCLTAALDKRPGQIVKVEYKIEDKRHVYEFDIRGRDGFNWDVECLKNTGDIVEIEREVAYANDPEFKAKVKLSENEAREIALAKFPGEIVEVEYELESDGRVSYEFDIDTNNDGEIKIEIDATTGEVVEINSEIWQIGLE
;
A
#
# COMPACT_ATOMS: atom_id res chain seq x y z
N MET A 1 7.90 -22.55 -64.29
CA MET A 1 7.46 -21.15 -64.41
C MET A 1 6.91 -20.72 -63.05
N ARG A 2 7.57 -19.74 -62.42
CA ARG A 2 7.16 -18.88 -61.29
C ARG A 2 6.72 -19.50 -59.95
N SER A 3 7.60 -19.32 -58.96
CA SER A 3 7.28 -19.18 -57.54
C SER A 3 6.18 -18.17 -57.27
N LEU A 4 5.43 -18.36 -56.18
CA LEU A 4 4.97 -17.25 -55.35
C LEU A 4 4.97 -17.70 -53.89
N PHE A 5 5.96 -17.24 -53.13
CA PHE A 5 5.95 -17.24 -51.67
C PHE A 5 5.02 -16.10 -51.22
N LEU A 6 3.99 -16.40 -50.43
CA LEU A 6 3.36 -15.38 -49.58
C LEU A 6 3.97 -15.50 -48.18
N PHE A 7 4.86 -14.57 -47.86
CA PHE A 7 5.24 -14.26 -46.49
C PHE A 7 4.07 -13.50 -45.86
N ALA A 8 3.38 -14.13 -44.90
CA ALA A 8 2.50 -13.41 -44.00
C ALA A 8 3.38 -12.66 -42.99
N THR A 9 3.43 -11.33 -43.10
CA THR A 9 4.03 -10.45 -42.10
C THR A 9 3.23 -10.54 -40.81
N LEU A 10 3.83 -11.14 -39.78
CA LEU A 10 3.34 -11.11 -38.41
C LEU A 10 3.60 -9.70 -37.84
N LEU A 11 2.56 -8.88 -37.69
CA LEU A 11 2.66 -7.64 -36.92
C LEU A 11 2.75 -8.03 -35.42
N ALA A 12 3.87 -7.74 -34.78
CA ALA A 12 4.02 -7.89 -33.34
C ALA A 12 3.25 -6.74 -32.62
N ALA A 13 2.05 -7.05 -32.13
CA ALA A 13 1.27 -6.16 -31.27
C ALA A 13 1.72 -6.31 -29.81
N SER A 14 2.97 -5.93 -29.50
CA SER A 14 3.51 -6.14 -28.15
C SER A 14 3.13 -5.03 -27.16
N GLY A 15 2.76 -3.83 -27.66
CA GLY A 15 2.47 -2.67 -26.81
C GLY A 15 1.07 -2.65 -26.19
N THR A 16 0.07 -3.23 -26.85
CA THR A 16 -1.32 -3.25 -26.34
C THR A 16 -1.49 -4.21 -25.17
N VAL A 17 -0.80 -5.36 -25.23
CA VAL A 17 -0.96 -6.45 -24.24
C VAL A 17 -0.47 -6.03 -22.83
N LEU A 18 0.62 -5.29 -22.73
CA LEU A 18 1.15 -4.83 -21.42
C LEU A 18 0.25 -3.77 -20.76
N ALA A 19 -0.27 -2.83 -21.54
CA ALA A 19 -1.20 -1.82 -21.04
C ALA A 19 -2.54 -2.46 -20.62
N GLU A 20 -3.07 -3.39 -21.40
CA GLU A 20 -4.29 -4.15 -21.07
C GLU A 20 -4.13 -4.97 -19.78
N THR A 21 -2.99 -5.65 -19.60
CA THR A 21 -2.72 -6.43 -18.38
C THR A 21 -2.63 -5.53 -17.15
N THR A 22 -1.98 -4.37 -17.27
CA THR A 22 -1.84 -3.41 -16.14
C THR A 22 -3.20 -2.84 -15.71
N ILE A 23 -4.07 -2.50 -16.66
CA ILE A 23 -5.43 -2.02 -16.35
C ILE A 23 -6.24 -3.14 -15.66
N GLN A 24 -6.12 -4.38 -16.16
CA GLN A 24 -6.82 -5.53 -15.57
C GLN A 24 -6.36 -5.82 -14.14
N ASP A 25 -5.07 -5.68 -13.85
CA ASP A 25 -4.52 -5.91 -12.51
C ASP A 25 -5.04 -4.87 -11.51
N PHE A 26 -5.04 -3.60 -11.89
CA PHE A 26 -5.59 -2.52 -11.08
C PHE A 26 -7.09 -2.72 -10.83
N ASP A 27 -7.89 -2.93 -11.89
CA ASP A 27 -9.35 -3.09 -11.79
C ASP A 27 -9.72 -4.29 -10.90
N ARG A 28 -8.94 -5.37 -10.94
CA ARG A 28 -9.13 -6.55 -10.10
C ARG A 28 -8.92 -6.20 -8.62
N CYS A 29 -7.83 -5.51 -8.29
CA CYS A 29 -7.54 -5.12 -6.92
C CYS A 29 -8.53 -4.06 -6.40
N LEU A 30 -8.86 -3.06 -7.21
CA LEU A 30 -9.88 -2.06 -6.88
C LEU A 30 -11.23 -2.71 -6.56
N THR A 31 -11.66 -3.68 -7.38
CA THR A 31 -12.90 -4.42 -7.13
C THR A 31 -12.82 -5.23 -5.83
N ALA A 32 -11.73 -5.96 -5.61
CA ALA A 32 -11.54 -6.75 -4.41
C ALA A 32 -11.53 -5.89 -3.14
N ALA A 33 -10.86 -4.74 -3.17
CA ALA A 33 -10.79 -3.81 -2.05
C ALA A 33 -12.17 -3.23 -1.71
N LEU A 34 -12.91 -2.72 -2.71
CA LEU A 34 -14.25 -2.17 -2.53
C LEU A 34 -15.30 -3.23 -2.13
N ASP A 35 -15.10 -4.50 -2.50
CA ASP A 35 -15.94 -5.61 -2.04
C ASP A 35 -15.73 -5.90 -0.54
N LYS A 36 -14.49 -5.72 -0.03
CA LYS A 36 -14.19 -5.86 1.41
C LYS A 36 -14.65 -4.66 2.21
N ARG A 37 -14.40 -3.46 1.68
CA ARG A 37 -14.69 -2.17 2.32
C ARG A 37 -15.41 -1.27 1.32
N PRO A 38 -16.75 -1.32 1.27
CA PRO A 38 -17.51 -0.45 0.39
C PRO A 38 -17.35 1.01 0.82
N GLY A 39 -16.80 1.85 -0.04
CA GLY A 39 -16.50 3.24 0.30
C GLY A 39 -16.09 4.09 -0.89
N GLN A 40 -15.47 5.22 -0.59
CA GLN A 40 -14.81 6.10 -1.54
C GLN A 40 -13.30 5.90 -1.41
N ILE A 41 -12.63 5.52 -2.50
CA ILE A 41 -11.17 5.54 -2.58
C ILE A 41 -10.70 6.99 -2.48
N VAL A 42 -9.82 7.30 -1.53
CA VAL A 42 -9.27 8.65 -1.33
C VAL A 42 -7.79 8.73 -1.72
N LYS A 43 -7.05 7.64 -1.47
CA LYS A 43 -5.65 7.45 -1.86
C LYS A 43 -5.51 6.06 -2.48
N VAL A 44 -4.53 5.91 -3.35
CA VAL A 44 -4.09 4.61 -3.84
C VAL A 44 -2.60 4.66 -4.05
N GLU A 45 -1.94 3.63 -3.55
CA GLU A 45 -0.51 3.49 -3.65
C GLU A 45 -0.13 2.21 -4.36
N TYR A 46 1.03 2.25 -4.99
CA TYR A 46 1.69 1.08 -5.51
C TYR A 46 3.03 0.92 -4.84
N LYS A 47 3.16 -0.14 -4.06
CA LYS A 47 4.33 -0.42 -3.23
C LYS A 47 4.95 -1.78 -3.51
N ILE A 48 6.23 -1.91 -3.15
CA ILE A 48 6.97 -3.18 -3.15
C ILE A 48 7.21 -3.61 -1.73
N GLU A 49 6.62 -4.73 -1.36
CA GLU A 49 6.69 -5.31 -0.02
C GLU A 49 7.14 -6.77 -0.15
N ASP A 50 8.29 -7.10 0.43
CA ASP A 50 8.90 -8.44 0.30
C ASP A 50 9.03 -8.96 -1.15
N LYS A 51 9.38 -8.06 -2.09
CA LYS A 51 9.46 -8.30 -3.55
C LYS A 51 8.12 -8.62 -4.21
N ARG A 52 7.01 -8.43 -3.50
CA ARG A 52 5.65 -8.51 -4.01
C ARG A 52 5.23 -7.13 -4.46
N HIS A 53 4.41 -7.11 -5.49
CA HIS A 53 3.81 -5.90 -6.03
C HIS A 53 2.44 -5.75 -5.40
N VAL A 54 2.24 -4.69 -4.62
CA VAL A 54 1.05 -4.48 -3.81
C VAL A 54 0.40 -3.16 -4.20
N TYR A 55 -0.92 -3.19 -4.36
CA TYR A 55 -1.73 -1.97 -4.33
C TYR A 55 -2.31 -1.81 -2.94
N GLU A 56 -2.21 -0.62 -2.39
CA GLU A 56 -2.90 -0.23 -1.17
C GLU A 56 -3.97 0.80 -1.53
N PHE A 57 -5.14 0.66 -0.93
CA PHE A 57 -6.26 1.56 -1.15
C PHE A 57 -6.78 2.07 0.18
N ASP A 58 -6.66 3.38 0.38
CA ASP A 58 -7.32 4.08 1.47
C ASP A 58 -8.77 4.34 1.08
N ILE A 59 -9.66 3.82 1.90
CA ILE A 59 -11.09 3.81 1.65
C ILE A 59 -11.80 4.49 2.80
N ARG A 60 -12.40 5.64 2.50
CA ARG A 60 -13.44 6.21 3.34
C ARG A 60 -14.69 5.32 3.25
N GLY A 61 -14.81 4.41 4.19
CA GLY A 61 -15.86 3.40 4.28
C GLY A 61 -17.25 4.00 4.49
N ARG A 62 -18.27 3.33 3.98
CA ARG A 62 -19.68 3.71 4.21
C ARG A 62 -20.12 3.48 5.67
N ASP A 63 -19.34 2.72 6.42
CA ASP A 63 -19.47 2.53 7.86
C ASP A 63 -18.91 3.71 8.67
N GLY A 64 -18.24 4.66 8.01
CA GLY A 64 -17.68 5.86 8.62
C GLY A 64 -16.24 5.71 9.11
N PHE A 65 -15.59 4.58 8.84
CA PHE A 65 -14.18 4.36 9.13
C PHE A 65 -13.32 4.61 7.88
N ASN A 66 -12.04 4.95 8.09
CA ASN A 66 -11.02 4.86 7.07
C ASN A 66 -10.43 3.44 7.11
N TRP A 67 -10.08 2.90 5.97
CA TRP A 67 -9.59 1.54 5.83
C TRP A 67 -8.49 1.50 4.80
N ASP A 68 -7.39 0.84 5.14
CA ASP A 68 -6.32 0.58 4.20
C ASP A 68 -6.40 -0.89 3.81
N VAL A 69 -6.47 -1.12 2.51
CA VAL A 69 -6.72 -2.44 1.96
C VAL A 69 -5.65 -2.77 0.95
N GLU A 70 -4.79 -3.71 1.32
CA GLU A 70 -3.73 -4.16 0.44
C GLU A 70 -4.12 -5.35 -0.41
N CYS A 71 -3.70 -5.29 -1.68
CA CYS A 71 -3.99 -6.29 -2.68
C CYS A 71 -2.76 -6.65 -3.49
N LEU A 72 -2.47 -7.95 -3.63
CA LEU A 72 -1.43 -8.44 -4.53
C LEU A 72 -1.79 -8.15 -5.98
N LYS A 73 -1.05 -7.23 -6.62
CA LYS A 73 -1.27 -6.76 -7.99
C LYS A 73 -1.54 -7.90 -8.97
N ASN A 74 -0.76 -8.98 -8.91
CA ASN A 74 -0.80 -10.05 -9.91
C ASN A 74 -1.94 -11.06 -9.72
N THR A 75 -2.49 -11.19 -8.51
CA THR A 75 -3.50 -12.22 -8.20
C THR A 75 -4.85 -11.62 -7.82
N GLY A 76 -4.89 -10.40 -7.28
CA GLY A 76 -6.10 -9.82 -6.70
C GLY A 76 -6.36 -10.27 -5.26
N ASP A 77 -5.43 -11.00 -4.64
CA ASP A 77 -5.60 -11.47 -3.27
C ASP A 77 -5.43 -10.30 -2.30
N ILE A 78 -6.39 -10.13 -1.39
CA ILE A 78 -6.28 -9.18 -0.29
C ILE A 78 -5.36 -9.77 0.77
N VAL A 79 -4.29 -9.04 1.10
CA VAL A 79 -3.25 -9.48 2.05
C VAL A 79 -3.33 -8.79 3.39
N GLU A 80 -3.75 -7.52 3.40
CA GLU A 80 -3.88 -6.67 4.58
C GLU A 80 -5.25 -5.99 4.56
N ILE A 81 -5.85 -5.81 5.74
CA ILE A 81 -6.97 -4.88 5.94
C ILE A 81 -6.80 -4.24 7.31
N GLU A 82 -6.45 -2.97 7.30
CA GLU A 82 -6.21 -2.16 8.49
C GLU A 82 -7.21 -1.01 8.58
N ARG A 83 -7.34 -0.46 9.78
CA ARG A 83 -8.26 0.63 10.05
C ARG A 83 -7.46 1.79 10.63
N GLU A 84 -7.33 2.82 9.84
CA GLU A 84 -6.68 4.06 10.23
C GLU A 84 -7.57 4.90 11.16
N VAL A 85 -6.93 5.57 12.14
CA VAL A 85 -7.54 6.62 12.95
C VAL A 85 -6.76 7.92 12.85
N ALA A 86 -7.50 9.03 12.75
CA ALA A 86 -6.92 10.34 12.45
C ALA A 86 -5.89 10.91 13.45
N TYR A 87 -5.71 10.33 14.65
CA TYR A 87 -4.73 10.82 15.62
C TYR A 87 -4.38 9.81 16.72
N ALA A 88 -3.13 9.89 17.22
CA ALA A 88 -2.57 9.05 18.29
C ALA A 88 -3.39 8.96 19.61
N ASN A 89 -4.23 9.95 19.89
CA ASN A 89 -5.08 10.00 21.09
C ASN A 89 -6.50 9.45 20.85
N ASP A 90 -6.77 8.83 19.70
CA ASP A 90 -8.02 8.12 19.49
C ASP A 90 -8.24 7.10 20.63
N PRO A 91 -9.45 7.01 21.22
CA PRO A 91 -9.69 6.13 22.36
C PRO A 91 -9.33 4.66 22.13
N GLU A 92 -9.51 4.14 20.91
CA GLU A 92 -9.22 2.73 20.61
C GLU A 92 -7.72 2.49 20.47
N PHE A 93 -7.01 3.39 19.78
CA PHE A 93 -5.56 3.35 19.64
C PHE A 93 -4.88 3.53 21.01
N LYS A 94 -5.30 4.57 21.75
CA LYS A 94 -4.73 4.94 23.05
C LYS A 94 -4.90 3.87 24.12
N ALA A 95 -5.95 3.06 24.03
CA ALA A 95 -6.19 1.97 24.97
C ALA A 95 -5.14 0.85 24.89
N LYS A 96 -4.38 0.76 23.79
CA LYS A 96 -3.47 -0.35 23.51
C LYS A 96 -2.00 0.07 23.44
N VAL A 97 -1.72 1.29 22.99
CA VAL A 97 -0.37 1.87 22.91
C VAL A 97 0.44 1.71 24.20
N LYS A 98 1.71 1.32 24.07
CA LYS A 98 2.70 1.30 25.14
C LYS A 98 4.02 1.99 24.77
N LEU A 99 4.32 2.08 23.49
CA LEU A 99 5.45 2.82 22.93
C LEU A 99 4.98 4.20 22.51
N SER A 100 5.73 5.25 22.83
CA SER A 100 5.39 6.58 22.31
C SER A 100 5.73 6.70 20.83
N GLU A 101 5.00 7.56 20.11
CA GLU A 101 5.30 7.88 18.71
C GLU A 101 6.74 8.38 18.54
N ASN A 102 7.26 9.21 19.47
CA ASN A 102 8.65 9.66 19.40
C ASN A 102 9.66 8.52 19.47
N GLU A 103 9.43 7.52 20.33
CA GLU A 103 10.29 6.33 20.39
C GLU A 103 10.17 5.50 19.10
N ALA A 104 8.96 5.38 18.53
CA ALA A 104 8.74 4.70 17.25
C ALA A 104 9.44 5.43 16.09
N ARG A 105 9.39 6.76 16.05
CA ARG A 105 10.11 7.61 15.08
C ARG A 105 11.63 7.41 15.19
N GLU A 106 12.16 7.31 16.40
CA GLU A 106 13.59 7.02 16.61
C GLU A 106 13.98 5.65 16.06
N ILE A 107 13.14 4.63 16.27
CA ILE A 107 13.36 3.28 15.71
C ILE A 107 13.33 3.32 14.18
N ALA A 108 12.33 3.99 13.60
CA ALA A 108 12.14 4.10 12.16
C ALA A 108 13.34 4.80 11.49
N LEU A 109 13.71 5.99 11.99
CA LEU A 109 14.82 6.79 11.45
C LEU A 109 16.21 6.16 11.68
N ALA A 110 16.36 5.32 12.71
CA ALA A 110 17.59 4.55 12.90
C ALA A 110 17.76 3.47 11.82
N LYS A 111 16.65 2.93 11.29
CA LYS A 111 16.66 1.92 10.22
C LYS A 111 16.75 2.55 8.84
N PHE A 112 16.01 3.63 8.62
CA PHE A 112 15.98 4.39 7.38
C PHE A 112 16.21 5.88 7.67
N PRO A 113 17.46 6.36 7.56
CA PRO A 113 17.76 7.78 7.72
C PRO A 113 17.06 8.60 6.63
N GLY A 114 16.33 9.64 7.03
CA GLY A 114 15.56 10.48 6.12
C GLY A 114 14.73 11.53 6.85
N GLU A 115 13.72 12.04 6.15
CA GLU A 115 12.68 12.89 6.72
C GLU A 115 11.37 12.10 6.78
N ILE A 116 10.75 12.00 7.96
CA ILE A 116 9.40 11.46 8.05
C ILE A 116 8.43 12.51 7.51
N VAL A 117 7.73 12.18 6.44
CA VAL A 117 6.79 13.07 5.75
C VAL A 117 5.33 12.80 6.12
N GLU A 118 5.02 11.58 6.57
CA GLU A 118 3.68 11.17 7.00
C GLU A 118 3.74 10.28 8.26
N VAL A 119 2.64 10.25 9.01
CA VAL A 119 2.44 9.29 10.11
C VAL A 119 0.98 8.88 10.14
N GLU A 120 0.74 7.58 10.11
CA GLU A 120 -0.58 6.97 10.21
C GLU A 120 -0.68 6.15 11.51
N TYR A 121 -1.91 5.86 11.95
CA TYR A 121 -2.18 5.20 13.22
C TYR A 121 -3.14 4.03 13.02
N GLU A 122 -2.55 2.85 12.90
CA GLU A 122 -3.31 1.70 12.44
C GLU A 122 -3.89 0.86 13.56
N LEU A 123 -5.07 0.31 13.26
CA LEU A 123 -5.71 -0.73 14.04
C LEU A 123 -5.79 -2.03 13.25
N GLU A 124 -4.82 -2.89 13.54
CA GLU A 124 -4.73 -4.24 13.03
C GLU A 124 -6.00 -5.07 13.16
N SER A 125 -6.21 -5.95 12.18
CA SER A 125 -7.31 -6.91 12.17
C SER A 125 -7.31 -7.87 13.36
N ASP A 126 -6.13 -8.13 13.96
CA ASP A 126 -5.96 -8.94 15.17
C ASP A 126 -6.04 -8.14 16.48
N GLY A 127 -6.26 -6.83 16.37
CA GLY A 127 -6.43 -5.92 17.48
C GLY A 127 -5.12 -5.39 18.06
N ARG A 128 -3.98 -5.58 17.43
CA ARG A 128 -2.79 -4.75 17.68
C ARG A 128 -3.01 -3.32 17.18
N VAL A 129 -2.00 -2.48 17.42
CA VAL A 129 -1.93 -1.09 16.99
C VAL A 129 -0.50 -0.79 16.59
N SER A 130 -0.32 0.03 15.57
CA SER A 130 0.98 0.33 14.99
C SER A 130 1.07 1.78 14.52
N TYR A 131 2.30 2.22 14.27
CA TYR A 131 2.59 3.48 13.60
C TYR A 131 3.17 3.14 12.24
N GLU A 132 2.54 3.57 11.15
CA GLU A 132 3.18 3.61 9.83
C GLU A 132 3.84 4.98 9.64
N PHE A 133 5.07 4.98 9.14
CA PHE A 133 5.81 6.19 8.83
C PHE A 133 6.33 6.17 7.40
N ASP A 134 6.01 7.22 6.66
CA ASP A 134 6.58 7.45 5.33
C ASP A 134 7.84 8.27 5.46
N ILE A 135 8.93 7.73 4.95
CA ILE A 135 10.26 8.30 5.07
C ILE A 135 10.79 8.63 3.68
N ASP A 136 10.94 9.93 3.39
CA ASP A 136 11.76 10.39 2.27
C ASP A 136 13.23 10.15 2.60
N THR A 137 13.81 9.12 1.99
CA THR A 137 15.19 8.71 2.21
C THR A 137 16.22 9.53 1.43
N ASN A 138 15.80 10.58 0.72
CA ASN A 138 16.61 11.43 -0.14
C ASN A 138 17.35 10.66 -1.25
N ASN A 139 16.83 10.74 -2.48
CA ASN A 139 17.35 10.16 -3.73
C ASN A 139 17.01 8.68 -3.99
N ASP A 140 16.50 7.93 -3.01
CA ASP A 140 16.18 6.50 -3.15
C ASP A 140 14.67 6.20 -3.12
N GLY A 141 13.83 7.25 -3.10
CA GLY A 141 12.37 7.14 -3.02
C GLY A 141 11.87 7.16 -1.58
N GLU A 142 10.58 6.89 -1.43
CA GLU A 142 9.90 6.82 -0.13
C GLU A 142 9.86 5.38 0.36
N ILE A 143 10.20 5.20 1.64
CA ILE A 143 10.09 3.93 2.35
C ILE A 143 9.01 4.11 3.40
N LYS A 144 8.02 3.23 3.42
CA LYS A 144 7.08 3.15 4.53
C LYS A 144 7.53 2.07 5.47
N ILE A 145 7.50 2.36 6.77
CA ILE A 145 7.88 1.44 7.82
C ILE A 145 6.84 1.45 8.92
N GLU A 146 6.31 0.27 9.20
CA GLU A 146 5.28 0.07 10.19
C GLU A 146 5.89 -0.53 11.47
N ILE A 147 5.60 0.09 12.61
CA ILE A 147 6.14 -0.24 13.93
C ILE A 147 5.00 -0.58 14.89
N ASP A 148 5.03 -1.80 15.46
CA ASP A 148 4.05 -2.19 16.49
C ASP A 148 4.15 -1.24 17.70
N ALA A 149 3.06 -0.53 18.00
CA ALA A 149 3.01 0.52 19.01
C ALA A 149 2.95 -0.02 20.45
N THR A 150 3.04 -1.34 20.63
CA THR A 150 3.10 -2.02 21.92
C THR A 150 4.51 -2.50 22.25
N THR A 151 5.28 -2.91 21.25
CA THR A 151 6.54 -3.64 21.37
C THR A 151 7.73 -2.90 20.75
N GLY A 152 7.49 -2.04 19.76
CA GLY A 152 8.54 -1.41 18.95
C GLY A 152 9.16 -2.35 17.91
N GLU A 153 8.55 -3.50 17.65
CA GLU A 153 8.97 -4.38 16.57
C GLU A 153 8.58 -3.77 15.22
N VAL A 154 9.47 -3.91 14.22
CA VAL A 154 9.14 -3.56 12.84
C VAL A 154 8.29 -4.69 12.28
N VAL A 155 7.06 -4.40 11.88
CA VAL A 155 6.10 -5.38 11.39
C VAL A 155 6.05 -5.41 9.86
N GLU A 156 6.13 -4.24 9.22
CA GLU A 156 6.20 -4.11 7.76
C GLU A 156 7.28 -3.10 7.31
N ILE A 157 7.85 -3.36 6.13
CA ILE A 157 8.62 -2.37 5.37
C ILE A 157 8.24 -2.51 3.90
N ASN A 158 7.91 -1.39 3.27
CA ASN A 158 7.62 -1.34 1.85
C ASN A 158 8.36 -0.16 1.19
N SER A 159 8.54 -0.25 -0.13
CA SER A 159 9.06 0.83 -0.96
C SER A 159 7.94 1.35 -1.84
N GLU A 160 7.60 2.63 -1.67
CA GLU A 160 6.59 3.26 -2.49
C GLU A 160 7.15 3.51 -3.91
N ILE A 161 6.37 3.15 -4.92
CA ILE A 161 6.70 3.38 -6.34
C ILE A 161 5.93 4.59 -6.88
N TRP A 162 4.67 4.74 -6.48
CA TRP A 162 3.85 5.92 -6.72
C TRP A 162 2.61 5.89 -5.85
N GLN A 163 2.05 7.08 -5.62
CA GLN A 163 0.73 7.28 -5.04
C GLN A 163 -0.13 8.25 -5.85
N ILE A 164 -1.45 8.14 -5.71
CA ILE A 164 -2.44 9.07 -6.26
C ILE A 164 -3.52 9.32 -5.22
N GLY A 165 -3.70 10.57 -4.84
CA GLY A 165 -4.65 10.98 -3.82
C GLY A 165 -3.93 11.74 -2.72
N LEU A 166 -4.70 12.17 -1.74
CA LEU A 166 -4.26 12.75 -0.48
C LEU A 166 -5.38 12.45 0.51
N GLU A 167 -5.04 12.29 1.78
CA GLU A 167 -6.02 12.16 2.86
C GLU A 167 -6.81 13.45 3.16
#